data_AF-A0A098G9H9-F1
#
_entry.id   AF-A0A098G9H9-F1
#
_cell.length_a   1.000
_cell.length_b   1.000
_cell.length_c   1.000
_cell.angle_alpha   90.00
_cell.angle_beta   90.00
_cell.angle_gamma   90.00
#
_symmetry.space_group_name_H-M   'P 1'
#
loop_
_entity.id
_entity.type
_entity.pdbx_description
1 polymer ?
#
loop_
_entity_poly.entity_id
_entity_poly.type
_entity_poly.pdbx_seq_one_letter_code
_entity_poly.pdbx_strand_id
1 'polypeptide(L)'
;MPRDNNLFPFNPYIHGTSSQTLSLMKNTDFQLMPIVAMLNNFKVAPMVGELTQGGFAIIGNGSNDDTIIGATSFGRMKHEHYDLDKIIESYTKLPHNVALNSNKENFNETLKAAHKAAFSQLNLLMIYLVRLRQLGVQVSDIMSLDDINILKESLDATVQFYYFILCIQKHIFIDAAAMELFKEENNLEGGYAVGDYIIHFFSFGRFIEKLRKSQLNIEEIYNSPSSENINKLLEFIKIPNGTQEKVERYSLGEANFIAKRDYHFFTAHKPELNCELFNEKIGGYLFCNRSGYSLTNYLEKYYEAYNLVQKHNKTSVSVPDFEKFHTEVLPYIEALKDRIQLCNTLIDADDKAFVPYEADDELITNPFPVVFVTEAKTLEVHEEEYRSRAPLKLGKEIVLVATDTVENQKRLRDYIQDNNVGPVEVCLFADLYALRSQPSNYFDAFASDDLLKAFEIAKEQNCEVQFSKLYRALSELNEKRYRFKGTNDVVYEELDKFFTDLQQNILTADKNKINFKGIQEICQRNKQENYALYATHRGILGAIDTILTILASLVVFYPITYLVRKSMGATHTFFATDTEKRVNNTLVVMDEVMNEMTIAESRLS
;
A
#
# COMPACT_ATOMS: atom_id res chain seq x y z
N MET A 1 17.57 28.07 33.46
CA MET A 1 18.15 28.31 32.12
C MET A 1 17.05 28.21 31.09
N PRO A 2 17.09 29.03 30.03
CA PRO A 2 15.95 29.28 29.15
C PRO A 2 15.61 28.03 28.34
N ARG A 3 14.32 27.92 27.99
CA ARG A 3 13.79 26.99 27.00
C ARG A 3 14.37 27.39 25.65
N ASP A 4 15.39 26.67 25.19
CA ASP A 4 15.71 26.69 23.77
C ASP A 4 14.50 26.12 23.03
N ASN A 5 13.93 26.94 22.14
CA ASN A 5 12.94 26.53 21.17
C ASN A 5 13.57 25.45 20.28
N ASN A 6 13.41 24.19 20.69
CA ASN A 6 13.61 23.01 19.85
C ASN A 6 12.63 23.08 18.67
N LEU A 7 13.01 23.83 17.63
CA LEU A 7 12.59 23.57 16.27
C LEU A 7 13.09 22.17 15.94
N PHE A 8 12.21 21.16 16.06
CA PHE A 8 12.53 19.83 15.56
C PHE A 8 13.03 19.97 14.11
N PRO A 9 14.17 19.36 13.75
CA PRO A 9 14.65 19.40 12.38
C PRO A 9 13.59 18.73 11.49
N PHE A 10 13.13 19.43 10.46
CA PHE A 10 12.24 18.88 9.42
C PHE A 10 12.72 17.48 9.01
N ASN A 11 11.89 16.47 9.25
CA ASN A 11 12.16 15.05 9.03
C ASN A 11 10.90 14.34 8.49
N PRO A 12 10.47 14.67 7.25
CA PRO A 12 9.27 14.11 6.67
C PRO A 12 9.43 12.61 6.41
N TYR A 13 8.29 11.97 6.18
CA TYR A 13 8.22 10.60 5.71
C TYR A 13 8.45 10.53 4.20
N ILE A 14 9.14 9.48 3.77
CA ILE A 14 9.51 9.28 2.37
C ILE A 14 9.15 7.86 1.91
N HIS A 15 8.62 7.75 0.71
CA HIS A 15 8.29 6.47 0.07
C HIS A 15 8.94 6.41 -1.31
N GLY A 16 9.87 5.46 -1.48
CA GLY A 16 10.47 5.15 -2.77
C GLY A 16 9.54 4.34 -3.66
N THR A 17 9.45 4.73 -4.93
CA THR A 17 8.66 4.04 -5.95
C THR A 17 9.20 4.37 -7.36
N SER A 18 8.42 4.05 -8.40
CA SER A 18 8.69 4.49 -9.77
C SER A 18 7.51 5.24 -10.36
N SER A 19 7.75 5.92 -11.48
CA SER A 19 6.73 6.58 -12.29
C SER A 19 5.56 5.67 -12.68
N GLN A 20 5.76 4.35 -12.71
CA GLN A 20 4.72 3.38 -13.05
C GLN A 20 3.57 3.41 -12.04
N THR A 21 3.88 3.67 -10.76
CA THR A 21 2.87 3.88 -9.72
C THR A 21 1.97 5.07 -10.03
N LEU A 22 2.51 6.14 -10.60
CA LEU A 22 1.71 7.31 -10.96
C LEU A 22 0.68 6.97 -12.04
N SER A 23 1.07 6.25 -13.09
CA SER A 23 0.13 5.80 -14.14
C SER A 23 -1.07 5.04 -13.54
N LEU A 24 -0.82 4.15 -12.58
CA LEU A 24 -1.88 3.44 -11.86
C LEU A 24 -2.78 4.35 -11.03
N MET A 25 -2.18 5.35 -10.39
CA MET A 25 -2.86 6.25 -9.46
C MET A 25 -3.96 7.10 -10.12
N LYS A 26 -3.96 7.26 -11.45
CA LYS A 26 -5.09 7.86 -12.20
C LYS A 26 -6.41 7.16 -11.90
N ASN A 27 -6.37 5.85 -11.65
CA ASN A 27 -7.55 5.02 -11.42
C ASN A 27 -7.96 4.98 -9.95
N THR A 28 -7.13 5.52 -9.06
CA THR A 28 -7.36 5.51 -7.61
C THR A 28 -7.52 6.92 -7.05
N ASP A 29 -8.02 7.86 -7.86
CA ASP A 29 -8.15 9.29 -7.50
C ASP A 29 -6.83 9.88 -6.95
N PHE A 30 -5.71 9.45 -7.55
CA PHE A 30 -4.37 9.84 -7.17
C PHE A 30 -4.00 9.54 -5.70
N GLN A 31 -4.58 8.48 -5.14
CA GLN A 31 -4.31 8.03 -3.78
C GLN A 31 -3.37 6.84 -3.74
N LEU A 32 -2.41 6.93 -2.82
CA LEU A 32 -1.57 5.82 -2.38
C LEU A 32 -2.28 5.16 -1.21
N MET A 33 -2.68 3.90 -1.37
CA MET A 33 -3.58 3.23 -0.43
C MET A 33 -3.13 1.79 -0.15
N PRO A 34 -3.69 1.14 0.89
CA PRO A 34 -3.40 -0.25 1.17
C PRO A 34 -3.71 -1.15 -0.03
N ILE A 35 -2.86 -2.14 -0.27
CA ILE A 35 -2.94 -3.03 -1.44
C ILE A 35 -4.32 -3.69 -1.56
N VAL A 36 -4.87 -4.14 -0.43
CA VAL A 36 -6.17 -4.82 -0.39
C VAL A 36 -7.29 -3.87 -0.83
N ALA A 37 -7.22 -2.59 -0.44
CA ALA A 37 -8.18 -1.58 -0.90
C ALA A 37 -8.05 -1.33 -2.41
N MET A 38 -6.82 -1.31 -2.97
CA MET A 38 -6.61 -1.21 -4.42
C MET A 38 -7.27 -2.37 -5.17
N LEU A 39 -7.03 -3.60 -4.72
CA LEU A 39 -7.57 -4.81 -5.33
C LEU A 39 -9.09 -4.91 -5.18
N ASN A 40 -9.62 -4.55 -4.01
CA ASN A 40 -11.05 -4.67 -3.73
C ASN A 40 -11.87 -3.59 -4.44
N ASN A 41 -11.49 -2.32 -4.27
CA ASN A 41 -12.31 -1.19 -4.69
C ASN A 41 -12.06 -0.78 -6.14
N PHE A 42 -10.83 -0.96 -6.64
CA PHE A 42 -10.41 -0.46 -7.95
C PHE A 42 -9.98 -1.55 -8.93
N LYS A 43 -9.80 -2.80 -8.45
CA LYS A 43 -9.35 -3.94 -9.28
C LYS A 43 -8.03 -3.62 -10.00
N VAL A 44 -7.15 -2.89 -9.31
CA VAL A 44 -5.82 -2.48 -9.75
C VAL A 44 -4.78 -3.04 -8.79
N ALA A 45 -3.65 -3.50 -9.31
CA ALA A 45 -2.50 -3.93 -8.52
C ALA A 45 -1.36 -2.91 -8.62
N PRO A 46 -0.55 -2.72 -7.56
CA PRO A 46 0.69 -1.94 -7.66
C PRO A 46 1.63 -2.61 -8.68
N MET A 47 2.36 -1.84 -9.50
CA MET A 47 3.34 -2.36 -10.49
C MET A 47 4.75 -2.52 -9.92
N VAL A 48 5.10 -1.68 -8.94
CA VAL A 48 6.42 -1.62 -8.30
C VAL A 48 6.26 -1.48 -6.78
N GLY A 49 7.37 -1.57 -6.05
CA GLY A 49 7.39 -1.56 -4.58
C GLY A 49 8.15 -2.75 -4.00
N GLU A 50 8.53 -2.67 -2.73
CA GLU A 50 9.00 -3.81 -1.95
C GLU A 50 7.85 -4.81 -1.71
N LEU A 51 7.54 -5.59 -2.74
CA LEU A 51 6.57 -6.68 -2.69
C LEU A 51 7.02 -7.79 -1.73
N THR A 52 8.31 -7.88 -1.43
CA THR A 52 8.91 -8.90 -0.55
C THR A 52 8.50 -8.77 0.93
N GLN A 53 8.11 -7.57 1.37
CA GLN A 53 7.57 -7.31 2.72
C GLN A 53 6.07 -6.94 2.71
N GLY A 54 5.54 -6.47 1.57
CA GLY A 54 4.09 -6.35 1.34
C GLY A 54 3.35 -7.69 1.19
N GLY A 55 4.10 -8.79 1.16
CA GLY A 55 3.58 -10.15 1.33
C GLY A 55 3.00 -10.32 2.72
N PHE A 56 1.97 -11.15 2.81
CA PHE A 56 1.21 -11.52 4.01
C PHE A 56 2.09 -12.34 5.00
N ALA A 57 3.40 -12.05 5.10
CA ALA A 57 4.39 -12.82 5.83
C ALA A 57 4.17 -12.74 7.34
N ILE A 58 3.57 -11.65 7.84
CA ILE A 58 3.10 -11.50 9.21
C ILE A 58 1.60 -11.31 9.14
N ILE A 59 0.85 -12.39 9.27
CA ILE A 59 -0.60 -12.34 9.39
C ILE A 59 -0.91 -12.30 10.88
N GLY A 60 -1.61 -11.25 11.31
CA GLY A 60 -1.98 -10.99 12.71
C GLY A 60 -1.55 -9.57 13.06
N ASN A 61 -2.41 -8.56 12.93
CA ASN A 61 -3.58 -8.36 13.80
C ASN A 61 -4.77 -7.63 13.12
N GLY A 62 -5.02 -7.81 11.82
CA GLY A 62 -5.93 -6.95 11.06
C GLY A 62 -6.73 -7.65 9.94
N SER A 63 -8.00 -7.26 9.80
CA SER A 63 -8.96 -7.75 8.79
C SER A 63 -8.74 -7.10 7.41
N ASN A 64 -9.63 -7.36 6.44
CA ASN A 64 -9.77 -6.50 5.25
C ASN A 64 -10.02 -5.03 5.59
N ASP A 65 -10.61 -4.75 6.75
CA ASP A 65 -10.94 -3.40 7.21
C ASP A 65 -9.79 -2.73 7.97
N ASP A 66 -8.75 -3.48 8.36
CA ASP A 66 -7.57 -2.89 9.01
C ASP A 66 -6.65 -2.27 7.97
N THR A 67 -6.68 -0.93 7.94
CA THR A 67 -5.83 -0.09 7.10
C THR A 67 -4.32 -0.27 7.31
N ILE A 68 -3.87 -0.84 8.45
CA ILE A 68 -2.43 -1.03 8.75
C ILE A 68 -1.85 -2.21 7.95
N ILE A 69 -2.65 -3.23 7.64
CA ILE A 69 -2.17 -4.45 6.98
C ILE A 69 -2.16 -4.27 5.46
N GLY A 70 -0.98 -4.39 4.86
CA GLY A 70 -0.76 -4.06 3.46
C GLY A 70 -0.81 -2.55 3.19
N ALA A 71 -0.75 -1.73 4.26
CA ALA A 71 -0.52 -0.29 4.17
C ALA A 71 0.76 0.01 3.42
N THR A 72 0.82 1.20 2.83
CA THR A 72 2.03 1.68 2.20
C THR A 72 3.10 1.98 3.25
N SER A 73 4.29 1.41 3.03
CA SER A 73 5.47 1.60 3.88
C SER A 73 6.20 2.90 3.58
N PHE A 74 6.72 3.51 4.64
CA PHE A 74 7.44 4.78 4.61
C PHE A 74 8.68 4.73 5.48
N GLY A 75 9.61 5.58 5.07
CA GLY A 75 10.88 5.83 5.71
C GLY A 75 10.96 7.23 6.29
N ARG A 76 12.01 7.51 7.06
CA ARG A 76 12.32 8.87 7.53
C ARG A 76 13.47 9.46 6.74
N MET A 77 13.42 10.76 6.51
CA MET A 77 14.52 11.48 5.85
C MET A 77 15.83 11.45 6.68
N LYS A 78 15.74 11.44 8.01
CA LYS A 78 16.86 11.40 8.97
C LYS A 78 16.61 10.31 10.04
N HIS A 79 17.19 9.10 9.89
CA HIS A 79 17.25 7.98 10.86
C HIS A 79 15.89 7.44 11.39
N GLU A 80 15.74 6.28 12.07
CA GLU A 80 16.62 5.10 12.31
C GLU A 80 16.13 3.83 11.59
N HIS A 81 15.16 3.91 10.68
CA HIS A 81 14.90 2.83 9.71
C HIS A 81 14.37 3.40 8.40
N TYR A 82 14.52 2.61 7.31
CA TYR A 82 14.24 2.93 5.91
C TYR A 82 14.48 4.41 5.56
N ASP A 83 15.68 4.77 5.10
CA ASP A 83 16.08 6.17 4.90
C ASP A 83 16.25 6.56 3.43
N LEU A 84 16.61 7.83 3.19
CA LEU A 84 16.78 8.39 1.85
C LEU A 84 17.83 7.64 1.03
N ASP A 85 18.94 7.21 1.64
CA ASP A 85 20.01 6.51 0.93
C ASP A 85 19.54 5.12 0.51
N LYS A 86 18.90 4.38 1.41
CA LYS A 86 18.33 3.06 1.11
C LYS A 86 17.23 3.14 0.05
N ILE A 87 16.37 4.16 0.11
CA ILE A 87 15.30 4.38 -0.89
C ILE A 87 15.91 4.67 -2.27
N ILE A 88 16.85 5.61 -2.35
CA ILE A 88 17.46 5.97 -3.62
C ILE A 88 18.22 4.76 -4.17
N GLU A 89 18.99 4.04 -3.36
CA GLU A 89 19.71 2.84 -3.81
C GLU A 89 18.76 1.74 -4.31
N SER A 90 17.67 1.47 -3.60
CA SER A 90 16.80 0.32 -3.88
C SER A 90 15.86 0.59 -5.05
N TYR A 91 15.37 1.82 -5.22
CA TYR A 91 14.31 2.15 -6.17
C TYR A 91 14.81 2.78 -7.48
N THR A 92 16.05 3.26 -7.51
CA THR A 92 16.71 3.64 -8.78
C THR A 92 17.09 2.44 -9.65
N LYS A 93 17.07 1.22 -9.10
CA LYS A 93 17.57 -0.01 -9.75
C LYS A 93 16.50 -0.88 -10.43
N LEU A 94 15.22 -0.48 -10.46
CA LEU A 94 14.12 -1.36 -10.91
C LEU A 94 13.51 -0.95 -12.26
N PRO A 95 14.11 -1.32 -13.41
CA PRO A 95 13.55 -0.91 -14.70
C PRO A 95 12.46 -1.84 -15.27
N HIS A 96 12.25 -3.09 -14.84
CA HIS A 96 11.46 -4.04 -15.66
C HIS A 96 10.54 -5.05 -14.93
N ASN A 97 9.62 -4.61 -14.05
CA ASN A 97 8.66 -5.51 -13.39
C ASN A 97 7.29 -5.69 -14.11
N VAL A 98 7.10 -5.10 -15.30
CA VAL A 98 5.78 -5.07 -15.98
C VAL A 98 5.71 -6.02 -17.19
N ALA A 99 6.79 -6.74 -17.51
CA ALA A 99 6.78 -7.70 -18.61
C ALA A 99 5.79 -8.85 -18.33
N LEU A 100 5.02 -9.24 -19.35
CA LEU A 100 4.02 -10.29 -19.26
C LEU A 100 4.62 -11.63 -18.77
N ASN A 101 5.72 -12.07 -19.38
CA ASN A 101 6.38 -13.33 -19.03
C ASN A 101 6.87 -13.32 -17.58
N SER A 102 7.50 -12.23 -17.14
CA SER A 102 7.94 -12.08 -15.75
C SER A 102 6.77 -12.13 -14.77
N ASN A 103 5.62 -11.51 -15.09
CA ASN A 103 4.43 -11.61 -14.24
C ASN A 103 3.85 -13.03 -14.19
N LYS A 104 3.88 -13.79 -15.30
CA LYS A 104 3.47 -15.20 -15.32
C LYS A 104 4.41 -16.09 -14.50
N GLU A 105 5.72 -15.90 -14.63
CA GLU A 105 6.74 -16.61 -13.84
C GLU A 105 6.56 -16.31 -12.35
N ASN A 106 6.48 -15.03 -11.99
CA ASN A 106 6.27 -14.60 -10.61
C ASN A 106 4.96 -15.14 -10.02
N PHE A 107 3.86 -15.16 -10.79
CA PHE A 107 2.60 -15.76 -10.35
C PHE A 107 2.78 -17.25 -10.00
N ASN A 108 3.39 -18.01 -10.91
CA ASN A 108 3.60 -19.45 -10.74
C ASN A 108 4.55 -19.78 -9.58
N GLU A 109 5.62 -19.01 -9.41
CA GLU A 109 6.53 -19.15 -8.27
C GLU A 109 5.83 -18.80 -6.95
N THR A 110 5.05 -17.72 -6.94
CA THR A 110 4.29 -17.29 -5.76
C THR A 110 3.22 -18.32 -5.39
N LEU A 111 2.51 -18.91 -6.36
CA LEU A 111 1.54 -19.96 -6.11
C LEU A 111 2.19 -21.18 -5.44
N LYS A 112 3.32 -21.65 -5.98
CA LYS A 112 4.10 -22.76 -5.41
C LYS A 112 4.61 -22.45 -3.99
N ALA A 113 5.07 -21.22 -3.76
CA ALA A 113 5.56 -20.77 -2.46
C ALA A 113 4.42 -20.63 -1.44
N ALA A 114 3.28 -20.08 -1.85
CA ALA A 114 2.10 -19.89 -1.03
C ALA A 114 1.58 -21.22 -0.48
N HIS A 115 1.49 -22.26 -1.31
CA HIS A 115 1.11 -23.61 -0.85
C HIS A 115 2.03 -24.16 0.25
N LYS A 116 3.34 -23.91 0.17
CA LYS A 116 4.31 -24.38 1.17
C LYS A 116 4.27 -23.57 2.47
N ALA A 117 3.80 -22.32 2.40
CA ALA A 117 3.84 -21.36 3.48
C ALA A 117 2.45 -21.03 4.04
N ALA A 118 1.50 -21.96 3.95
CA ALA A 118 0.13 -21.80 4.43
C ALA A 118 -0.55 -20.51 3.94
N PHE A 119 -0.29 -20.16 2.67
CA PHE A 119 -0.79 -18.96 2.01
C PHE A 119 -0.42 -17.63 2.70
N SER A 120 0.71 -17.59 3.42
CA SER A 120 1.34 -16.34 3.88
C SER A 120 1.81 -15.40 2.76
N GLN A 121 1.57 -15.75 1.50
CA GLN A 121 1.84 -14.90 0.34
C GLN A 121 0.58 -14.64 -0.49
N LEU A 122 -0.62 -14.84 0.07
CA LEU A 122 -1.88 -14.69 -0.67
C LEU A 122 -2.04 -13.30 -1.30
N ASN A 123 -1.62 -12.24 -0.60
CA ASN A 123 -1.61 -10.89 -1.18
C ASN A 123 -0.75 -10.79 -2.44
N LEU A 124 0.43 -11.40 -2.44
CA LEU A 124 1.30 -11.41 -3.62
C LEU A 124 0.68 -12.18 -4.78
N LEU A 125 0.06 -13.33 -4.46
CA LEU A 125 -0.66 -14.12 -5.46
C LEU A 125 -1.78 -13.28 -6.10
N MET A 126 -2.57 -12.57 -5.30
CA MET A 126 -3.62 -11.67 -5.79
C MET A 126 -3.06 -10.50 -6.61
N ILE A 127 -1.95 -9.88 -6.19
CA ILE A 127 -1.27 -8.82 -6.95
C ILE A 127 -0.90 -9.33 -8.34
N TYR A 128 -0.23 -10.48 -8.43
CA TYR A 128 0.18 -11.02 -9.74
C TYR A 128 -1.00 -11.47 -10.60
N LEU A 129 -2.05 -12.05 -9.98
CA LEU A 129 -3.30 -12.35 -10.68
C LEU A 129 -3.87 -11.09 -11.32
N VAL A 130 -4.03 -10.02 -10.56
CA VAL A 130 -4.59 -8.76 -11.05
C VAL A 130 -3.67 -8.13 -12.10
N ARG A 131 -2.35 -8.11 -11.91
CA ARG A 131 -1.43 -7.60 -12.94
C ARG A 131 -1.56 -8.33 -14.28
N LEU A 132 -1.69 -9.65 -14.26
CA LEU A 132 -1.90 -10.45 -15.49
C LEU A 132 -3.23 -10.08 -16.16
N ARG A 133 -4.27 -9.83 -15.37
CA ARG A 133 -5.58 -9.38 -15.87
C ARG A 133 -5.51 -7.99 -16.47
N GLN A 134 -4.78 -7.07 -15.83
CA GLN A 134 -4.52 -5.72 -16.36
C GLN A 134 -3.67 -5.75 -17.64
N LEU A 135 -2.87 -6.80 -17.85
CA LEU A 135 -2.16 -7.08 -19.11
C LEU A 135 -3.04 -7.75 -20.19
N GLY A 136 -4.34 -7.89 -19.94
CA GLY A 136 -5.29 -8.50 -20.87
C GLY A 136 -5.27 -10.03 -20.90
N VAL A 137 -4.64 -10.68 -19.90
CA VAL A 137 -4.60 -12.14 -19.81
C VAL A 137 -5.88 -12.64 -19.13
N GLN A 138 -6.56 -13.56 -19.80
CA GLN A 138 -7.72 -14.25 -19.28
C GLN A 138 -7.36 -15.16 -18.10
N VAL A 139 -8.24 -15.33 -17.11
CA VAL A 139 -7.97 -16.24 -15.96
C VAL A 139 -7.70 -17.67 -16.45
N SER A 140 -8.43 -18.12 -17.48
CA SER A 140 -8.24 -19.43 -18.11
C SER A 140 -6.85 -19.62 -18.75
N ASP A 141 -6.18 -18.54 -19.12
CA ASP A 141 -4.83 -18.56 -19.69
C ASP A 141 -3.75 -18.45 -18.61
N ILE A 142 -4.15 -18.14 -17.37
CA ILE A 142 -3.29 -18.11 -16.18
C ILE A 142 -3.34 -19.48 -15.48
N MET A 143 -4.54 -20.02 -15.28
CA MET A 143 -4.79 -21.28 -14.58
C MET A 143 -5.93 -22.06 -15.22
N SER A 144 -5.85 -23.39 -15.21
CA SER A 144 -6.98 -24.23 -15.61
C SER A 144 -8.11 -24.16 -14.57
N LEU A 145 -9.33 -24.52 -14.97
CA LEU A 145 -10.47 -24.59 -14.04
C LEU A 145 -10.20 -25.57 -12.88
N ASP A 146 -9.52 -26.67 -13.15
CA ASP A 146 -9.12 -27.65 -12.13
C ASP A 146 -8.13 -27.03 -11.13
N ASP A 147 -7.14 -26.28 -11.62
CA ASP A 147 -6.18 -25.58 -10.74
C ASP A 147 -6.87 -24.52 -9.87
N ILE A 148 -7.87 -23.82 -10.42
CA ILE A 148 -8.67 -22.84 -9.66
C ILE A 148 -9.45 -23.54 -8.56
N ASN A 149 -10.10 -24.66 -8.85
CA ASN A 149 -10.83 -25.44 -7.84
C ASN A 149 -9.88 -25.97 -6.77
N ILE A 150 -8.71 -26.49 -7.18
CA ILE A 150 -7.64 -26.93 -6.28
C ILE A 150 -7.20 -25.79 -5.35
N LEU A 151 -7.01 -24.59 -5.88
CA LEU A 151 -6.63 -23.41 -5.09
C LEU A 151 -7.72 -23.06 -4.07
N LYS A 152 -9.00 -22.98 -4.50
CA LYS A 152 -10.14 -22.65 -3.62
C LYS A 152 -10.27 -23.66 -2.48
N GLU A 153 -10.20 -24.95 -2.79
CA GLU A 153 -10.23 -26.03 -1.80
C GLU A 153 -9.03 -25.99 -0.85
N SER A 154 -7.83 -25.70 -1.37
CA SER A 154 -6.62 -25.58 -0.54
C SER A 154 -6.68 -24.38 0.42
N LEU A 155 -7.28 -23.27 0.00
CA LEU A 155 -7.52 -22.11 0.85
C LEU A 155 -8.49 -22.42 1.98
N ASP A 156 -9.63 -23.06 1.70
CA ASP A 156 -10.60 -23.49 2.71
C ASP A 156 -10.00 -24.53 3.68
N ALA A 157 -9.29 -25.53 3.16
CA ALA A 157 -8.58 -26.49 4.00
C ALA A 157 -7.52 -25.82 4.90
N THR A 158 -6.91 -24.72 4.47
CA THR A 158 -5.96 -23.97 5.32
C THR A 158 -6.68 -23.32 6.50
N VAL A 159 -7.89 -22.79 6.30
CA VAL A 159 -8.74 -22.31 7.40
C VAL A 159 -9.08 -23.45 8.38
N GLN A 160 -9.50 -24.61 7.86
CA GLN A 160 -9.80 -25.78 8.70
C GLN A 160 -8.58 -26.29 9.49
N PHE A 161 -7.38 -26.22 8.90
CA PHE A 161 -6.13 -26.52 9.61
C PHE A 161 -5.91 -25.60 10.81
N TYR A 162 -6.17 -24.29 10.68
CA TYR A 162 -6.04 -23.38 11.82
C TYR A 162 -7.12 -23.60 12.90
N TYR A 163 -8.34 -24.00 12.54
CA TYR A 163 -9.31 -24.47 13.53
C TYR A 163 -8.89 -25.76 14.22
N PHE A 164 -8.20 -26.67 13.52
CA PHE A 164 -7.60 -27.84 14.15
C PHE A 164 -6.56 -27.44 15.21
N ILE A 165 -5.70 -26.47 14.91
CA ILE A 165 -4.77 -25.93 15.90
C ILE A 165 -5.50 -25.43 17.14
N LEU A 166 -6.61 -24.71 16.96
CA LEU A 166 -7.42 -24.19 18.07
C LEU A 166 -8.10 -25.27 18.94
N CYS A 167 -8.18 -26.50 18.44
CA CYS A 167 -8.67 -27.64 19.20
C CYS A 167 -7.58 -28.29 20.06
N ILE A 168 -6.29 -28.14 19.72
CA ILE A 168 -5.17 -28.76 20.43
C ILE A 168 -5.04 -28.15 21.84
N GLN A 169 -4.93 -29.01 22.86
CA GLN A 169 -4.92 -28.65 24.29
C GLN A 169 -6.17 -27.89 24.78
N LYS A 170 -7.21 -27.72 23.94
CA LYS A 170 -8.51 -27.16 24.31
C LYS A 170 -9.61 -28.22 24.35
N HIS A 171 -9.73 -28.97 23.25
CA HIS A 171 -10.78 -29.97 23.03
C HIS A 171 -10.20 -31.38 22.80
N ILE A 172 -8.99 -31.45 22.26
CA ILE A 172 -8.19 -32.67 22.12
C ILE A 172 -6.83 -32.42 22.76
N PHE A 173 -6.22 -33.45 23.36
CA PHE A 173 -4.98 -33.34 24.11
C PHE A 173 -3.93 -34.26 23.55
N ILE A 174 -2.67 -33.82 23.58
CA ILE A 174 -1.53 -34.59 23.07
C ILE A 174 -1.30 -35.80 23.98
N ASP A 175 -1.28 -37.01 23.41
CA ASP A 175 -1.04 -38.26 24.13
C ASP A 175 0.43 -38.69 24.00
N ALA A 176 1.27 -38.15 24.87
CA ALA A 176 2.69 -38.45 24.87
C ALA A 176 3.00 -39.90 25.28
N ALA A 177 2.10 -40.57 26.02
CA ALA A 177 2.25 -41.98 26.34
C ALA A 177 2.05 -42.86 25.08
N ALA A 178 1.08 -42.50 24.23
CA ALA A 178 0.91 -43.15 22.93
C ALA A 178 2.10 -42.93 21.98
N MET A 179 2.74 -41.75 22.03
CA MET A 179 3.97 -41.46 21.28
C MET A 179 5.15 -42.31 21.77
N GLU A 180 5.28 -42.50 23.09
CA GLU A 180 6.31 -43.39 23.66
C GLU A 180 6.07 -44.85 23.25
N LEU A 181 4.83 -45.32 23.35
CA LEU A 181 4.44 -46.66 22.94
C LEU A 181 4.73 -46.91 21.46
N PHE A 182 4.49 -45.90 20.60
CA PHE A 182 4.89 -45.94 19.19
C PHE A 182 6.40 -46.15 19.04
N LYS A 183 7.21 -45.37 19.76
CA LYS A 183 8.67 -45.46 19.68
C LYS A 183 9.19 -46.83 20.12
N GLU A 184 8.68 -47.33 21.25
CA GLU A 184 9.03 -48.63 21.81
C GLU A 184 8.63 -49.77 20.88
N GLU A 185 7.37 -49.80 20.42
CA GLU A 185 6.89 -50.86 19.55
C GLU A 185 7.66 -50.90 18.23
N ASN A 186 8.03 -49.76 17.65
CA ASN A 186 8.74 -49.71 16.37
C ASN A 186 10.27 -49.82 16.50
N ASN A 187 10.80 -50.06 17.71
CA ASN A 187 12.24 -50.15 17.99
C ASN A 187 13.01 -48.93 17.47
N LEU A 188 12.47 -47.73 17.66
CA LEU A 188 13.05 -46.50 17.14
C LEU A 188 13.96 -45.85 18.19
N GLU A 189 15.23 -45.68 17.86
CA GLU A 189 16.18 -44.92 18.68
C GLU A 189 16.19 -43.43 18.31
N GLY A 190 16.84 -42.57 19.10
CA GLY A 190 16.96 -41.13 18.82
C GLY A 190 15.80 -40.26 19.32
N GLY A 191 16.05 -38.96 19.51
CA GLY A 191 15.04 -37.98 19.95
C GLY A 191 13.91 -37.86 18.94
N TYR A 192 14.27 -37.51 17.70
CA TYR A 192 13.38 -37.15 16.58
C TYR A 192 12.56 -38.27 15.93
N ALA A 193 12.60 -39.49 16.46
CA ALA A 193 11.90 -40.63 15.86
C ALA A 193 10.38 -40.43 15.73
N VAL A 194 9.78 -39.82 16.75
CA VAL A 194 8.36 -39.46 16.77
C VAL A 194 8.10 -38.32 15.79
N GLY A 195 8.96 -37.30 15.81
CA GLY A 195 8.95 -36.18 14.87
C GLY A 195 8.98 -36.60 13.39
N ASP A 196 9.81 -37.58 13.02
CA ASP A 196 9.87 -38.12 11.65
C ASP A 196 8.52 -38.71 11.21
N TYR A 197 7.89 -39.47 12.10
CA TYR A 197 6.57 -40.05 11.87
C TYR A 197 5.48 -38.98 11.76
N ILE A 198 5.51 -37.99 12.65
CA ILE A 198 4.58 -36.85 12.63
C ILE A 198 4.80 -36.02 11.37
N ILE A 199 6.03 -35.72 10.92
CA ILE A 199 6.29 -34.99 9.67
C ILE A 199 5.71 -35.76 8.48
N HIS A 200 5.90 -37.08 8.43
CA HIS A 200 5.39 -37.90 7.33
C HIS A 200 3.87 -37.76 7.21
N PHE A 201 3.10 -37.84 8.29
CA PHE A 201 1.63 -37.84 8.20
C PHE A 201 0.96 -36.46 8.42
N PHE A 202 1.61 -35.56 9.15
CA PHE A 202 1.11 -34.23 9.52
C PHE A 202 1.96 -33.08 8.94
N SER A 203 2.82 -33.32 7.96
CA SER A 203 3.36 -32.20 7.17
C SER A 203 2.20 -31.36 6.63
N PHE A 204 2.38 -30.04 6.60
CA PHE A 204 1.32 -29.11 6.25
C PHE A 204 0.63 -29.50 4.94
N GLY A 205 1.40 -29.77 3.89
CA GLY A 205 0.87 -30.17 2.58
C GLY A 205 0.00 -31.43 2.61
N ARG A 206 0.44 -32.49 3.32
CA ARG A 206 -0.32 -33.74 3.42
C ARG A 206 -1.57 -33.58 4.27
N PHE A 207 -1.50 -32.79 5.35
CA PHE A 207 -2.65 -32.50 6.18
C PHE A 207 -3.73 -31.72 5.42
N ILE A 208 -3.32 -30.70 4.65
CA ILE A 208 -4.22 -29.93 3.77
C ILE A 208 -4.86 -30.84 2.72
N GLU A 209 -4.10 -31.72 2.08
CA GLU A 209 -4.65 -32.68 1.12
C GLU A 209 -5.68 -33.63 1.78
N LYS A 210 -5.40 -34.09 3.01
CA LYS A 210 -6.33 -34.92 3.79
C LYS A 210 -7.61 -34.16 4.14
N LEU A 211 -7.50 -32.90 4.54
CA LEU A 211 -8.65 -32.02 4.80
C LEU A 211 -9.51 -31.86 3.54
N ARG A 212 -8.91 -31.54 2.39
CA ARG A 212 -9.62 -31.42 1.11
C ARG A 212 -10.40 -32.68 0.74
N LYS A 213 -9.79 -33.85 0.88
CA LYS A 213 -10.43 -35.14 0.56
C LYS A 213 -11.55 -35.51 1.54
N SER A 214 -11.38 -35.20 2.82
CA SER A 214 -12.36 -35.56 3.86
C SER A 214 -13.53 -34.59 3.97
N GLN A 215 -13.34 -33.32 3.58
CA GLN A 215 -14.28 -32.22 3.80
C GLN A 215 -14.77 -32.10 5.26
N LEU A 216 -13.91 -32.46 6.22
CA LEU A 216 -14.24 -32.32 7.64
C LEU A 216 -14.31 -30.84 8.02
N ASN A 217 -15.46 -30.41 8.56
CA ASN A 217 -15.66 -29.06 9.08
C ASN A 217 -15.17 -28.97 10.53
N ILE A 218 -13.91 -28.57 10.71
CA ILE A 218 -13.28 -28.46 12.03
C ILE A 218 -13.69 -27.17 12.74
N GLU A 219 -14.06 -26.13 12.00
CA GLU A 219 -14.68 -24.92 12.56
C GLU A 219 -15.94 -25.25 13.38
N GLU A 220 -16.82 -26.11 12.85
CA GLU A 220 -18.00 -26.57 13.57
C GLU A 220 -17.63 -27.32 14.85
N ILE A 221 -16.62 -28.20 14.80
CA ILE A 221 -16.13 -28.96 15.95
C ILE A 221 -15.58 -28.02 17.03
N TYR A 222 -14.84 -26.99 16.63
CA TYR A 222 -14.29 -25.98 17.54
C TYR A 222 -15.39 -25.17 18.24
N ASN A 223 -16.39 -24.72 17.48
CA ASN A 223 -17.49 -23.87 17.96
C ASN A 223 -18.56 -24.65 18.73
N SER A 224 -18.74 -25.94 18.43
CA SER A 224 -19.76 -26.82 19.01
C SER A 224 -19.16 -28.19 19.38
N PRO A 225 -18.33 -28.26 20.44
CA PRO A 225 -17.68 -29.50 20.84
C PRO A 225 -18.71 -30.47 21.42
N SER A 226 -18.86 -31.62 20.79
CA SER A 226 -19.65 -32.76 21.28
C SER A 226 -18.78 -34.01 21.26
N SER A 227 -19.08 -35.03 22.08
CA SER A 227 -18.32 -36.28 22.07
C SER A 227 -18.26 -36.92 20.68
N GLU A 228 -19.34 -36.82 19.90
CA GLU A 228 -19.37 -37.27 18.51
C GLU A 228 -18.40 -36.47 17.63
N ASN A 229 -18.42 -35.14 17.71
CA ASN A 229 -17.57 -34.25 16.92
C ASN A 229 -16.08 -34.40 17.29
N ILE A 230 -15.77 -34.53 18.58
CA ILE A 230 -14.40 -34.80 19.03
C ILE A 230 -13.93 -36.17 18.55
N ASN A 231 -14.77 -37.21 18.60
CA ASN A 231 -14.41 -38.52 18.07
C ASN A 231 -14.20 -38.48 16.54
N LYS A 232 -15.01 -37.72 15.79
CA LYS A 232 -14.76 -37.49 14.35
C LYS A 232 -13.40 -36.84 14.11
N LEU A 233 -13.03 -35.83 14.91
CA LEU A 233 -11.72 -35.18 14.80
C LEU A 233 -10.58 -36.15 15.15
N LEU A 234 -10.72 -36.93 16.23
CA LEU A 234 -9.73 -37.93 16.65
C LEU A 234 -9.53 -39.01 15.58
N GLU A 235 -10.61 -39.54 15.01
CA GLU A 235 -10.54 -40.48 13.88
C GLU A 235 -9.93 -39.83 12.63
N PHE A 236 -10.20 -38.55 12.38
CA PHE A 236 -9.58 -37.83 11.28
C PHE A 236 -8.08 -37.66 11.48
N ILE A 237 -7.60 -37.31 12.68
CA ILE A 237 -6.16 -37.14 12.95
C ILE A 237 -5.45 -38.44 13.34
N LYS A 238 -6.18 -39.55 13.42
CA LYS A 238 -5.60 -40.88 13.56
C LYS A 238 -4.55 -41.09 12.47
N ILE A 239 -3.39 -41.60 12.87
CA ILE A 239 -2.34 -41.98 11.94
C ILE A 239 -2.60 -43.45 11.58
N PRO A 240 -3.12 -43.73 10.37
CA PRO A 240 -3.35 -45.10 9.97
C PRO A 240 -2.02 -45.85 9.87
N ASN A 241 -2.05 -47.13 10.17
CA ASN A 241 -1.03 -48.10 9.84
C ASN A 241 -0.72 -47.90 8.36
N GLY A 242 0.49 -47.43 8.07
CA GLY A 242 0.90 -47.15 6.71
C GLY A 242 0.64 -48.39 5.88
N THR A 243 0.10 -48.20 4.70
CA THR A 243 -0.12 -49.21 3.66
C THR A 243 1.20 -49.77 3.11
N GLN A 244 2.13 -50.22 3.98
CA GLN A 244 3.55 -50.51 3.72
C GLN A 244 4.41 -49.27 3.40
N GLU A 245 3.94 -48.05 3.70
CA GLU A 245 4.73 -46.85 3.46
C GLU A 245 5.95 -46.78 4.38
N LYS A 246 7.12 -46.66 3.75
CA LYS A 246 8.42 -46.52 4.41
C LYS A 246 8.62 -45.05 4.81
N VAL A 247 8.69 -44.80 6.11
CA VAL A 247 8.91 -43.47 6.70
C VAL A 247 10.40 -43.16 6.68
N GLU A 248 10.77 -42.04 6.07
CA GLU A 248 12.16 -41.58 5.97
C GLU A 248 12.65 -41.01 7.30
N ARG A 249 13.87 -41.41 7.71
CA ARG A 249 14.51 -40.89 8.92
C ARG A 249 15.34 -39.66 8.59
N TYR A 250 15.22 -38.62 9.40
CA TYR A 250 15.93 -37.36 9.17
C TYR A 250 17.42 -37.46 9.49
N SER A 251 17.81 -38.32 10.44
CA SER A 251 19.22 -38.50 10.83
C SER A 251 20.00 -39.36 9.83
N LEU A 252 21.12 -38.82 9.33
CA LEU A 252 22.06 -39.54 8.45
C LEU A 252 22.54 -40.84 9.13
N GLY A 253 22.16 -41.99 8.56
CA GLY A 253 22.60 -43.32 8.99
C GLY A 253 21.52 -44.18 9.67
N GLU A 254 20.34 -43.63 9.97
CA GLU A 254 19.22 -44.39 10.52
C GLU A 254 18.40 -45.06 9.41
N ALA A 255 17.97 -46.30 9.64
CA ALA A 255 17.13 -47.01 8.69
C ALA A 255 15.69 -46.50 8.75
N ASN A 256 15.14 -46.13 7.61
CA ASN A 256 13.70 -45.92 7.43
C ASN A 256 12.88 -47.11 7.96
N PHE A 257 11.68 -46.84 8.46
CA PHE A 257 10.85 -47.85 9.13
C PHE A 257 9.42 -47.88 8.60
N ILE A 258 8.66 -48.91 8.99
CA ILE A 258 7.22 -49.05 8.75
C ILE A 258 6.55 -49.18 10.10
N ALA A 259 5.50 -48.39 10.34
CA ALA A 259 4.74 -48.45 11.57
C ALA A 259 4.04 -49.81 11.75
N LYS A 260 4.05 -50.36 12.97
CA LYS A 260 3.44 -51.66 13.26
C LYS A 260 1.92 -51.67 13.33
N ARG A 261 1.28 -50.53 13.65
CA ARG A 261 -0.18 -50.38 13.76
C ARG A 261 -0.62 -48.93 13.56
N ASP A 262 -1.92 -48.70 13.69
CA ASP A 262 -2.48 -47.36 13.79
C ASP A 262 -2.06 -46.74 15.14
N TYR A 263 -1.67 -45.47 15.10
CA TYR A 263 -1.32 -44.72 16.30
C TYR A 263 -2.21 -43.48 16.46
N HIS A 264 -2.59 -43.21 17.71
CA HIS A 264 -3.39 -42.06 18.11
C HIS A 264 -2.55 -41.20 19.03
N PHE A 265 -2.04 -40.08 18.50
CA PHE A 265 -1.22 -39.15 19.27
C PHE A 265 -2.03 -38.06 19.95
N PHE A 266 -3.36 -38.15 19.87
CA PHE A 266 -4.30 -37.24 20.49
C PHE A 266 -5.41 -38.03 21.17
N THR A 267 -5.95 -37.48 22.26
CA THR A 267 -7.02 -38.06 23.06
C THR A 267 -8.04 -36.99 23.46
N ALA A 268 -9.26 -37.40 23.79
CA ALA A 268 -10.28 -36.50 24.35
C ALA A 268 -10.01 -36.15 25.84
N HIS A 269 -9.13 -36.91 26.51
CA HIS A 269 -8.89 -36.77 27.95
C HIS A 269 -7.59 -36.00 28.19
N LYS A 270 -7.64 -34.94 29.01
CA LYS A 270 -6.45 -34.19 29.40
C LYS A 270 -5.52 -35.10 30.22
N PRO A 271 -4.27 -35.35 29.77
CA PRO A 271 -3.32 -36.12 30.56
C PRO A 271 -2.97 -35.38 31.86
N GLU A 272 -2.90 -36.10 32.97
CA GLU A 272 -2.39 -35.56 34.23
C GLU A 272 -0.86 -35.68 34.27
N LEU A 273 -0.18 -34.54 34.36
CA LEU A 273 1.27 -34.48 34.55
C LEU A 273 1.57 -34.12 36.00
N ASN A 274 2.23 -35.02 36.72
CA ASN A 274 2.65 -34.81 38.10
C ASN A 274 3.94 -33.96 38.19
N CYS A 275 3.95 -32.79 37.53
CA CYS A 275 5.08 -31.87 37.53
C CYS A 275 4.62 -30.42 37.32
N GLU A 276 5.46 -29.46 37.68
CA GLU A 276 5.24 -28.05 37.36
C GLU A 276 5.53 -27.79 35.87
N LEU A 277 4.56 -27.21 35.15
CA LEU A 277 4.68 -26.90 33.73
C LEU A 277 4.98 -25.42 33.53
N PHE A 278 6.06 -25.13 32.82
CA PHE A 278 6.37 -23.80 32.30
C PHE A 278 5.92 -23.72 30.84
N ASN A 279 5.16 -22.67 30.53
CA ASN A 279 4.61 -22.48 29.20
C ASN A 279 5.58 -21.68 28.32
N GLU A 280 6.12 -22.34 27.31
CA GLU A 280 7.00 -21.80 26.29
C GLU A 280 6.18 -21.14 25.18
N LYS A 281 6.51 -19.89 24.82
CA LYS A 281 5.81 -19.19 23.75
C LYS A 281 6.00 -19.92 22.42
N ILE A 282 4.90 -20.24 21.74
CA ILE A 282 4.88 -20.64 20.32
C ILE A 282 5.18 -19.39 19.49
N GLY A 283 6.16 -19.45 18.60
CA GLY A 283 6.76 -18.26 17.98
C GLY A 283 6.56 -18.15 16.47
N GLY A 284 6.78 -16.92 15.97
CA GLY A 284 7.36 -16.60 14.67
C GLY A 284 6.39 -16.38 13.51
N TYR A 285 5.77 -17.45 13.04
CA TYR A 285 4.91 -17.44 11.85
C TYR A 285 3.97 -18.62 12.04
N LEU A 286 2.66 -18.43 11.88
CA LEU A 286 1.71 -19.54 11.99
C LEU A 286 2.18 -20.76 11.19
N PHE A 287 1.92 -21.95 11.75
CA PHE A 287 2.63 -23.19 11.38
C PHE A 287 2.82 -23.33 9.88
N CYS A 288 4.08 -23.43 9.45
CA CYS A 288 4.46 -23.57 8.04
C CYS A 288 5.48 -24.71 7.86
N ASN A 289 5.76 -25.10 6.61
CA ASN A 289 6.81 -26.08 6.29
C ASN A 289 8.24 -25.47 6.41
N ARG A 290 8.52 -24.66 7.43
CA ARG A 290 9.87 -24.16 7.74
C ARG A 290 10.32 -24.72 9.09
N SER A 291 11.53 -25.26 9.15
CA SER A 291 12.08 -25.90 10.35
C SER A 291 12.16 -24.90 11.51
N GLY A 292 11.73 -25.34 12.70
CA GLY A 292 11.65 -24.53 13.92
C GLY A 292 10.25 -23.99 14.28
N TYR A 293 9.36 -23.83 13.30
CA TYR A 293 8.00 -23.29 13.50
C TYR A 293 6.88 -24.20 12.98
N SER A 294 7.19 -25.46 12.66
CA SER A 294 6.21 -26.44 12.18
C SER A 294 5.44 -27.08 13.33
N LEU A 295 4.21 -27.55 13.08
CA LEU A 295 3.40 -28.23 14.10
C LEU A 295 4.15 -29.41 14.70
N THR A 296 4.83 -30.17 13.85
CA THR A 296 5.66 -31.30 14.29
C THR A 296 6.72 -30.90 15.31
N ASN A 297 7.41 -29.78 15.11
CA ASN A 297 8.44 -29.32 16.05
C ASN A 297 7.84 -29.07 17.45
N TYR A 298 6.64 -28.52 17.51
CA TYR A 298 5.98 -28.27 18.81
C TYR A 298 5.39 -29.54 19.43
N LEU A 299 4.88 -30.48 18.63
CA LEU A 299 4.47 -31.79 19.13
C LEU A 299 5.68 -32.58 19.67
N GLU A 300 6.81 -32.52 18.98
CA GLU A 300 8.06 -33.16 19.41
C GLU A 300 8.56 -32.55 20.72
N LYS A 301 8.62 -31.22 20.82
CA LYS A 301 8.98 -30.53 22.08
C LYS A 301 8.07 -30.94 23.25
N TYR A 302 6.77 -31.08 23.00
CA TYR A 302 5.82 -31.54 24.02
C TYR A 302 6.15 -32.97 24.48
N TYR A 303 6.44 -33.86 23.54
CA TYR A 303 6.85 -35.25 23.82
C TYR A 303 8.20 -35.33 24.56
N GLU A 304 9.20 -34.53 24.17
CA GLU A 304 10.49 -34.46 24.86
C GLU A 304 10.33 -33.99 26.31
N ALA A 305 9.52 -32.97 26.54
CA ALA A 305 9.19 -32.49 27.89
C ALA A 305 8.51 -33.58 28.73
N TYR A 306 7.55 -34.31 28.15
CA TYR A 306 6.91 -35.46 28.80
C TYR A 306 7.93 -36.54 29.19
N ASN A 307 8.82 -36.90 28.28
CA ASN A 307 9.87 -37.88 28.53
C ASN A 307 10.81 -37.47 29.67
N LEU A 308 11.15 -36.18 29.78
CA LEU A 308 11.94 -35.66 30.89
C LEU A 308 11.24 -35.83 32.24
N VAL A 309 9.92 -35.67 32.30
CA VAL A 309 9.14 -35.89 33.53
C VAL A 309 9.15 -37.37 33.90
N GLN A 310 8.77 -38.25 32.96
CA GLN A 310 8.57 -39.67 33.24
C GLN A 310 9.87 -40.45 33.46
N LYS A 311 10.91 -40.22 32.65
CA LYS A 311 12.16 -41.01 32.70
C LYS A 311 13.21 -40.42 33.62
N HIS A 312 13.18 -39.11 33.83
CA HIS A 312 14.23 -38.40 34.58
C HIS A 312 13.73 -37.78 35.88
N ASN A 313 12.49 -38.05 36.31
CA ASN A 313 11.87 -37.55 37.55
C ASN A 313 12.04 -36.03 37.72
N LYS A 314 11.99 -35.27 36.61
CA LYS A 314 12.06 -33.82 36.70
C LYS A 314 10.79 -33.28 37.35
N THR A 315 10.98 -32.41 38.33
CA THR A 315 9.88 -31.73 39.03
C THR A 315 9.28 -30.60 38.20
N SER A 316 9.98 -30.13 37.17
CA SER A 316 9.48 -29.11 36.26
C SER A 316 10.02 -29.24 34.83
N VAL A 317 9.18 -28.90 33.85
CA VAL A 317 9.51 -28.92 32.42
C VAL A 317 8.82 -27.80 31.67
N SER A 318 9.38 -27.44 30.51
CA SER A 318 8.83 -26.42 29.62
C SER A 318 8.07 -27.08 28.47
N VAL A 319 6.86 -26.61 28.18
CA VAL A 319 5.98 -27.13 27.11
C VAL A 319 5.45 -26.00 26.23
N PRO A 320 5.20 -26.23 24.94
CA PRO A 320 4.59 -25.23 24.07
C PRO A 320 3.20 -24.79 24.57
N ASP A 321 2.99 -23.48 24.65
CA ASP A 321 1.75 -22.86 25.14
C ASP A 321 0.68 -22.73 24.04
N PHE A 322 0.05 -23.85 23.70
CA PHE A 322 -1.07 -23.86 22.74
C PHE A 322 -2.26 -23.01 23.22
N GLU A 323 -2.58 -23.05 24.51
CA GLU A 323 -3.72 -22.31 25.08
C GLU A 323 -3.57 -20.79 24.86
N LYS A 324 -2.40 -20.22 25.14
CA LYS A 324 -2.12 -18.81 24.86
C LYS A 324 -2.05 -18.52 23.36
N PHE A 325 -1.45 -19.43 22.59
CA PHE A 325 -1.33 -19.29 21.14
C PHE A 325 -2.70 -19.21 20.45
N HIS A 326 -3.76 -19.83 20.99
CA HIS A 326 -5.12 -19.70 20.46
C HIS A 326 -5.60 -18.26 20.30
N THR A 327 -5.19 -17.36 21.21
CA THR A 327 -5.56 -15.94 21.13
C THR A 327 -4.91 -15.22 19.95
N GLU A 328 -3.78 -15.73 19.45
CA GLU A 328 -3.08 -15.22 18.27
C GLU A 328 -3.65 -15.80 16.96
N VAL A 329 -4.19 -17.03 16.99
CA VAL A 329 -4.71 -17.76 15.81
C VAL A 329 -6.10 -17.27 15.38
N LEU A 330 -6.99 -16.90 16.31
CA LEU A 330 -8.36 -16.49 15.95
C LEU A 330 -8.41 -15.25 15.01
N PRO A 331 -7.74 -14.12 15.33
CA PRO A 331 -7.70 -12.97 14.43
C PRO A 331 -7.10 -13.29 13.05
N TYR A 332 -6.17 -14.25 13.00
CA TYR A 332 -5.61 -14.72 11.76
C TYR A 332 -6.65 -15.41 10.87
N ILE A 333 -7.47 -16.29 11.45
CA ILE A 333 -8.47 -17.03 10.68
C ILE A 333 -9.43 -16.06 10.00
N GLU A 334 -9.91 -15.06 10.74
CA GLU A 334 -10.79 -14.02 10.19
C GLU A 334 -10.10 -13.26 9.05
N ALA A 335 -8.87 -12.80 9.27
CA ALA A 335 -8.09 -12.14 8.23
C ALA A 335 -7.85 -13.03 7.00
N LEU A 336 -7.62 -14.33 7.17
CA LEU A 336 -7.44 -15.26 6.05
C LEU A 336 -8.76 -15.45 5.29
N LYS A 337 -9.89 -15.66 5.98
CA LYS A 337 -11.22 -15.80 5.36
C LYS A 337 -11.57 -14.58 4.50
N ASP A 338 -11.32 -13.39 5.03
CA ASP A 338 -11.45 -12.11 4.35
C ASP A 338 -10.65 -12.04 3.04
N ARG A 339 -9.38 -12.47 3.07
CA ARG A 339 -8.51 -12.47 1.88
C ARG A 339 -8.91 -13.57 0.90
N ILE A 340 -9.39 -14.71 1.37
CA ILE A 340 -9.94 -15.79 0.52
C ILE A 340 -11.15 -15.27 -0.24
N GLN A 341 -12.07 -14.57 0.43
CA GLN A 341 -13.23 -13.96 -0.21
C GLN A 341 -12.81 -12.96 -1.31
N LEU A 342 -11.84 -12.09 -1.02
CA LEU A 342 -11.29 -11.17 -2.01
C LEU A 342 -10.64 -11.93 -3.17
N CYS A 343 -9.81 -12.93 -2.90
CA CYS A 343 -9.15 -13.75 -3.92
C CYS A 343 -10.18 -14.40 -4.86
N ASN A 344 -11.24 -15.01 -4.30
CA ASN A 344 -12.34 -15.58 -5.08
C ASN A 344 -13.04 -14.53 -5.92
N THR A 345 -13.32 -13.36 -5.35
CA THR A 345 -13.93 -12.23 -6.08
C THR A 345 -13.07 -11.77 -7.26
N LEU A 346 -11.75 -11.79 -7.12
CA LEU A 346 -10.81 -11.44 -8.19
C LEU A 346 -10.73 -12.52 -9.27
N ILE A 347 -10.75 -13.80 -8.90
CA ILE A 347 -10.76 -14.92 -9.84
C ILE A 347 -12.04 -14.93 -10.67
N ASP A 348 -13.19 -14.70 -10.01
CA ASP A 348 -14.52 -14.85 -10.61
C ASP A 348 -15.00 -13.55 -11.30
N ALA A 349 -14.26 -12.44 -11.20
CA ALA A 349 -14.60 -11.18 -11.84
C ALA A 349 -14.52 -11.26 -13.38
N ASP A 350 -15.34 -10.47 -14.07
CA ASP A 350 -15.23 -10.28 -15.52
C ASP A 350 -13.92 -9.55 -15.88
N ASP A 351 -13.32 -9.84 -17.05
CA ASP A 351 -12.07 -9.17 -17.46
C ASP A 351 -12.21 -7.66 -17.59
N LYS A 352 -13.40 -7.18 -17.98
CA LYS A 352 -13.69 -5.76 -18.14
C LYS A 352 -13.74 -5.02 -16.82
N ALA A 353 -13.79 -5.73 -15.69
CA ALA A 353 -13.74 -5.11 -14.37
C ALA A 353 -12.32 -4.63 -14.03
N PHE A 354 -11.29 -5.13 -14.71
CA PHE A 354 -9.89 -4.77 -14.47
C PHE A 354 -9.50 -3.58 -15.35
N VAL A 355 -8.77 -2.63 -14.76
CA VAL A 355 -8.27 -1.50 -15.54
C VAL A 355 -7.05 -1.95 -16.35
N PRO A 356 -7.14 -1.98 -17.70
CA PRO A 356 -6.05 -2.44 -18.54
C PRO A 356 -4.87 -1.48 -18.47
N TYR A 357 -3.67 -2.01 -18.64
CA TYR A 357 -2.49 -1.18 -18.84
C TYR A 357 -2.51 -0.54 -20.22
N GLU A 358 -2.31 0.77 -20.25
CA GLU A 358 -2.11 1.52 -21.47
C GLU A 358 -0.68 1.22 -21.97
N ALA A 359 -0.57 0.38 -23.01
CA ALA A 359 0.72 -0.03 -23.57
C ALA A 359 1.58 1.15 -24.05
N ASP A 360 0.93 2.27 -24.38
CA ASP A 360 1.56 3.51 -24.84
C ASP A 360 1.83 4.52 -23.69
N ASP A 361 1.51 4.18 -22.43
CA ASP A 361 1.81 5.08 -21.31
C ASP A 361 3.32 5.18 -21.10
N GLU A 362 3.84 6.38 -21.30
CA GLU A 362 5.27 6.68 -21.22
C GLU A 362 5.85 6.43 -19.82
N LEU A 363 5.04 6.59 -18.77
CA LEU A 363 5.46 6.33 -17.39
C LEU A 363 5.60 4.84 -17.10
N ILE A 364 4.92 3.99 -17.88
CA ILE A 364 5.04 2.52 -17.83
C ILE A 364 6.22 2.04 -18.67
N THR A 365 6.32 2.52 -19.91
CA THR A 365 7.29 2.04 -20.92
C THR A 365 8.71 2.56 -20.67
N ASN A 366 8.86 3.78 -20.16
CA ASN A 366 10.14 4.40 -19.84
C ASN A 366 10.17 4.83 -18.37
N PRO A 367 10.19 3.87 -17.42
CA PRO A 367 10.03 4.16 -16.02
C PRO A 367 11.25 4.85 -15.43
N PHE A 368 11.03 5.68 -14.42
CA PHE A 368 12.07 6.38 -13.69
C PHE A 368 11.77 6.44 -12.19
N PRO A 369 12.78 6.60 -11.33
CA PRO A 369 12.59 6.56 -9.89
C PRO A 369 11.86 7.81 -9.38
N VAL A 370 10.97 7.60 -8.42
CA VAL A 370 10.13 8.63 -7.81
C VAL A 370 10.16 8.44 -6.29
N VAL A 371 10.24 9.54 -5.54
CA VAL A 371 10.09 9.54 -4.08
C VAL A 371 8.93 10.45 -3.70
N PHE A 372 7.93 9.89 -3.01
CA PHE A 372 6.85 10.67 -2.41
C PHE A 372 7.29 11.15 -1.02
N VAL A 373 7.01 12.42 -0.72
CA VAL A 373 7.35 13.05 0.56
C VAL A 373 6.07 13.53 1.24
N THR A 374 5.91 13.21 2.52
CA THR A 374 4.72 13.56 3.30
C THR A 374 5.06 13.86 4.77
N GLU A 375 4.26 14.75 5.37
CA GLU A 375 4.27 15.01 6.82
C GLU A 375 2.95 14.58 7.47
N ALA A 376 2.19 13.70 6.80
CA ALA A 376 0.90 13.26 7.29
C ALA A 376 1.03 12.62 8.68
N LYS A 377 0.12 13.01 9.57
CA LYS A 377 0.06 12.52 10.97
C LYS A 377 -0.56 11.12 11.08
N THR A 378 -1.05 10.57 9.98
CA THR A 378 -1.65 9.24 9.89
C THR A 378 -0.62 8.12 9.80
N LEU A 379 0.67 8.45 9.71
CA LEU A 379 1.75 7.48 9.70
C LEU A 379 2.14 7.08 11.11
N GLU A 380 2.23 5.78 11.33
CA GLU A 380 2.57 5.20 12.63
C GLU A 380 3.73 4.21 12.51
N VAL A 381 4.47 4.06 13.61
CA VAL A 381 5.56 3.07 13.70
C VAL A 381 4.96 1.67 13.63
N HIS A 382 5.51 0.84 12.76
CA HIS A 382 5.19 -0.57 12.62
C HIS A 382 6.49 -1.35 12.45
N GLU A 383 6.92 -2.02 13.53
CA GLU A 383 8.21 -2.73 13.57
C GLU A 383 9.39 -1.80 13.22
N GLU A 384 10.11 -2.10 12.14
CA GLU A 384 11.26 -1.33 11.63
C GLU A 384 10.85 -0.33 10.53
N GLU A 385 9.59 0.02 10.38
CA GLU A 385 9.15 0.97 9.35
C GLU A 385 7.97 1.82 9.81
N TYR A 386 7.51 2.73 8.94
CA TYR A 386 6.29 3.50 9.18
C TYR A 386 5.21 3.10 8.19
N ARG A 387 3.97 3.00 8.64
CA ARG A 387 2.83 2.64 7.81
C ARG A 387 1.72 3.68 7.93
N SER A 388 1.08 4.00 6.80
CA SER A 388 -0.08 4.91 6.82
C SER A 388 -1.36 4.16 7.20
N ARG A 389 -2.11 4.71 8.16
CA ARG A 389 -3.48 4.25 8.49
C ARG A 389 -4.56 4.75 7.54
N ALA A 390 -4.21 5.60 6.59
CA ALA A 390 -5.17 6.16 5.65
C ALA A 390 -4.56 6.22 4.26
N PRO A 391 -5.38 6.16 3.20
CA PRO A 391 -4.95 6.56 1.87
C PRO A 391 -4.35 7.97 1.89
N LEU A 392 -3.25 8.17 1.17
CA LEU A 392 -2.54 9.45 1.05
C LEU A 392 -2.66 9.95 -0.38
N LYS A 393 -3.28 11.12 -0.58
CA LYS A 393 -3.55 11.68 -1.91
C LYS A 393 -2.44 12.62 -2.36
N LEU A 394 -2.02 12.48 -3.61
CA LEU A 394 -1.17 13.45 -4.30
C LEU A 394 -1.90 14.80 -4.39
N GLY A 395 -1.23 15.86 -3.97
CA GLY A 395 -1.78 17.20 -3.92
C GLY A 395 -2.59 17.49 -2.67
N LYS A 396 -2.54 16.62 -1.65
CA LYS A 396 -3.15 16.87 -0.34
C LYS A 396 -2.25 16.42 0.79
N GLU A 397 -2.12 15.11 1.00
CA GLU A 397 -1.19 14.57 2.00
C GLU A 397 0.24 14.42 1.44
N ILE A 398 0.37 14.20 0.13
CA ILE A 398 1.65 14.15 -0.59
C ILE A 398 1.75 15.42 -1.44
N VAL A 399 2.49 16.41 -0.95
CA VAL A 399 2.64 17.73 -1.60
C VAL A 399 4.01 17.94 -2.24
N LEU A 400 4.93 16.99 -2.06
CA LEU A 400 6.26 17.02 -2.63
C LEU A 400 6.63 15.66 -3.21
N VAL A 401 7.13 15.67 -4.44
CA VAL A 401 7.60 14.50 -5.17
C VAL A 401 9.00 14.78 -5.68
N ALA A 402 9.90 13.81 -5.57
CA ALA A 402 11.28 13.94 -6.06
C ALA A 402 11.62 12.89 -7.11
N THR A 403 12.57 13.22 -7.97
CA THR A 403 13.11 12.31 -9.00
C THR A 403 14.60 12.57 -9.27
N ASP A 404 15.24 11.78 -10.13
CA ASP A 404 16.70 11.76 -10.30
C ASP A 404 17.24 12.83 -11.28
N THR A 405 16.53 13.14 -12.35
CA THR A 405 17.02 14.01 -13.44
C THR A 405 16.07 15.17 -13.75
N VAL A 406 16.60 16.24 -14.35
CA VAL A 406 15.81 17.40 -14.80
C VAL A 406 14.78 17.00 -15.86
N GLU A 407 15.11 16.04 -16.73
CA GLU A 407 14.17 15.56 -17.73
C GLU A 407 13.00 14.81 -17.07
N ASN A 408 13.29 13.94 -16.10
CA ASN A 408 12.24 13.25 -15.34
C ASN A 408 11.43 14.22 -14.46
N GLN A 409 12.05 15.27 -13.93
CA GLN A 409 11.36 16.34 -13.19
C GLN A 409 10.35 17.04 -14.10
N LYS A 410 10.74 17.35 -15.34
CA LYS A 410 9.85 17.91 -16.36
C LYS A 410 8.70 16.95 -16.69
N ARG A 411 9.00 15.66 -16.94
CA ARG A 411 7.99 14.62 -17.19
C ARG A 411 6.97 14.50 -16.06
N LEU A 412 7.40 14.58 -14.79
CA LEU A 412 6.51 14.60 -13.63
C LEU A 412 5.63 15.85 -13.58
N ARG A 413 6.18 17.03 -13.87
CA ARG A 413 5.40 18.28 -13.92
C ARG A 413 4.35 18.25 -15.02
N ASP A 414 4.72 17.75 -16.21
CA ASP A 414 3.79 17.54 -17.32
C ASP A 414 2.67 16.59 -16.90
N TYR A 415 3.00 15.45 -16.31
CA TYR A 415 2.03 14.49 -15.78
C TYR A 415 1.06 15.11 -14.76
N ILE A 416 1.57 15.82 -13.75
CA ILE A 416 0.76 16.45 -12.69
C ILE A 416 -0.20 17.47 -13.30
N GLN A 417 0.29 18.31 -14.23
CA GLN A 417 -0.53 19.30 -14.93
C GLN A 417 -1.62 18.66 -15.78
N ASP A 418 -1.27 17.69 -16.62
CA ASP A 418 -2.18 17.09 -17.60
C ASP A 418 -3.30 16.29 -16.94
N ASN A 419 -3.04 15.77 -15.73
CA ASN A 419 -4.01 15.05 -14.93
C ASN A 419 -4.75 15.93 -13.90
N ASN A 420 -4.49 17.25 -13.89
CA ASN A 420 -5.06 18.20 -12.91
C ASN A 420 -4.89 17.74 -11.46
N VAL A 421 -3.69 17.27 -11.14
CA VAL A 421 -3.30 16.88 -9.77
C VAL A 421 -2.55 18.06 -9.17
N GLY A 422 -2.82 18.41 -7.91
CA GLY A 422 -2.08 19.50 -7.28
C GLY A 422 -2.80 20.11 -6.09
N PRO A 423 -2.13 21.04 -5.38
CA PRO A 423 -0.72 21.46 -5.55
C PRO A 423 0.32 20.40 -5.14
N VAL A 424 1.20 20.03 -6.07
CA VAL A 424 2.36 19.13 -5.84
C VAL A 424 3.63 19.75 -6.40
N GLU A 425 4.61 19.98 -5.53
CA GLU A 425 5.94 20.43 -5.92
C GLU A 425 6.79 19.26 -6.41
N VAL A 426 7.61 19.50 -7.45
CA VAL A 426 8.52 18.48 -8.00
C VAL A 426 9.97 18.93 -7.90
N CYS A 427 10.81 18.17 -7.19
CA CYS A 427 12.22 18.46 -6.99
C CYS A 427 13.14 17.30 -7.44
N LEU A 428 14.46 17.51 -7.37
CA LEU A 428 15.45 16.48 -7.65
C LEU A 428 15.87 15.73 -6.37
N PHE A 429 16.42 14.53 -6.48
CA PHE A 429 17.01 13.82 -5.35
C PHE A 429 18.14 14.61 -4.68
N ALA A 430 18.92 15.36 -5.46
CA ALA A 430 19.91 16.29 -4.94
C ALA A 430 19.29 17.35 -4.00
N ASP A 431 18.05 17.77 -4.30
CA ASP A 431 17.30 18.73 -3.49
C ASP A 431 16.84 18.08 -2.17
N LEU A 432 16.39 16.83 -2.20
CA LEU A 432 16.11 16.05 -0.98
C LEU A 432 17.36 15.82 -0.12
N TYR A 433 18.51 15.56 -0.74
CA TYR A 433 19.78 15.43 -0.03
C TYR A 433 20.23 16.72 0.65
N ALA A 434 20.06 17.84 -0.05
CA ALA A 434 20.31 19.16 0.51
C ALA A 434 19.38 19.43 1.70
N LEU A 435 18.07 19.13 1.57
CA LEU A 435 17.09 19.24 2.66
C LEU A 435 17.44 18.39 3.88
N ARG A 436 17.90 17.16 3.64
CA ARG A 436 18.40 16.26 4.69
C ARG A 436 19.57 16.89 5.44
N SER A 437 20.47 17.57 4.74
CA SER A 437 21.70 18.08 5.33
C SER A 437 21.54 19.46 5.96
N GLN A 438 20.69 20.32 5.37
CA GLN A 438 20.49 21.72 5.77
C GLN A 438 19.01 22.15 5.59
N PRO A 439 18.11 21.77 6.52
CA PRO A 439 16.68 22.00 6.36
C PRO A 439 16.27 23.48 6.22
N SER A 440 16.98 24.38 6.92
CA SER A 440 16.71 25.82 6.91
C SER A 440 16.98 26.49 5.56
N ASN A 441 17.76 25.84 4.68
CA ASN A 441 18.43 26.52 3.58
C ASN A 441 17.87 26.18 2.19
N TYR A 442 16.82 25.36 2.06
CA TYR A 442 16.60 24.75 0.74
C TYR A 442 15.17 24.63 0.21
N PHE A 443 14.13 24.53 1.05
CA PHE A 443 12.78 24.34 0.51
C PHE A 443 11.76 25.22 1.20
N ASP A 444 11.46 26.34 0.54
CA ASP A 444 10.30 27.16 0.88
C ASP A 444 9.12 26.60 0.09
N ALA A 445 8.39 25.69 0.72
CA ALA A 445 7.21 25.06 0.14
C ALA A 445 6.23 26.16 -0.30
N PHE A 446 5.83 26.15 -1.57
CA PHE A 446 4.78 27.05 -2.04
C PHE A 446 3.39 26.52 -1.66
N ALA A 447 3.25 25.19 -1.55
CA ALA A 447 2.04 24.56 -1.08
C ALA A 447 1.60 25.09 0.31
N SER A 448 0.37 25.58 0.38
CA SER A 448 -0.28 26.08 1.59
C SER A 448 -1.73 25.60 1.63
N ASP A 449 -2.36 25.64 2.81
CA ASP A 449 -3.78 25.30 2.96
C ASP A 449 -4.68 26.14 2.05
N ASP A 450 -4.33 27.42 1.82
CA ASP A 450 -5.08 28.31 0.93
C ASP A 450 -4.88 27.94 -0.54
N LEU A 451 -3.70 27.44 -0.94
CA LEU A 451 -3.45 26.93 -2.30
C LEU A 451 -4.15 25.59 -2.55
N LEU A 452 -4.14 24.69 -1.55
CA LEU A 452 -4.91 23.44 -1.57
C LEU A 452 -6.40 23.74 -1.78
N LYS A 453 -6.94 24.69 -0.99
CA LYS A 453 -8.32 25.14 -1.12
C LYS A 453 -8.60 25.82 -2.46
N ALA A 454 -7.67 26.62 -2.98
CA ALA A 454 -7.81 27.22 -4.31
C ALA A 454 -7.91 26.17 -5.41
N PHE A 455 -7.15 25.07 -5.32
CA PHE A 455 -7.22 23.98 -6.28
C PHE A 455 -8.58 23.25 -6.24
N GLU A 456 -9.14 23.02 -5.05
CA GLU A 456 -10.49 22.45 -4.92
C GLU A 456 -11.57 23.41 -5.45
N ILE A 457 -11.48 24.70 -5.16
CA ILE A 457 -12.36 25.72 -5.74
C ILE A 457 -12.22 25.75 -7.28
N ALA A 458 -11.02 25.55 -7.81
CA ALA A 458 -10.80 25.52 -9.25
C ALA A 458 -11.56 24.37 -9.91
N LYS A 459 -11.60 23.19 -9.28
CA LYS A 459 -12.42 22.04 -9.73
C LYS A 459 -13.90 22.36 -9.65
N GLU A 460 -14.38 22.92 -8.54
CA GLU A 460 -15.79 23.33 -8.39
C GLU A 460 -16.22 24.36 -9.44
N GLN A 461 -15.30 25.26 -9.83
CA GLN A 461 -15.51 26.29 -10.83
C GLN A 461 -15.19 25.84 -12.26
N ASN A 462 -14.76 24.59 -12.45
CA ASN A 462 -14.39 24.00 -13.73
C ASN A 462 -13.32 24.81 -14.49
N CYS A 463 -12.31 25.28 -13.75
CA CYS A 463 -11.15 25.98 -14.27
C CYS A 463 -9.82 25.32 -13.86
N GLU A 464 -9.88 24.07 -13.42
CA GLU A 464 -8.76 23.27 -12.94
C GLU A 464 -7.65 23.12 -13.99
N VAL A 465 -7.96 23.03 -15.28
CA VAL A 465 -6.93 22.92 -16.34
C VAL A 465 -6.06 24.17 -16.41
N GLN A 466 -6.66 25.35 -16.40
CA GLN A 466 -5.96 26.62 -16.44
C GLN A 466 -5.28 26.91 -15.11
N PHE A 467 -5.90 26.51 -14.00
CA PHE A 467 -5.31 26.63 -12.66
C PHE A 467 -4.08 25.71 -12.52
N SER A 468 -4.11 24.49 -13.05
CA SER A 468 -2.96 23.57 -13.12
C SER A 468 -1.80 24.17 -13.90
N LYS A 469 -2.08 24.83 -15.04
CA LYS A 469 -1.06 25.56 -15.81
C LYS A 469 -0.46 26.73 -15.03
N LEU A 470 -1.31 27.50 -14.34
CA LEU A 470 -0.87 28.60 -13.47
C LEU A 470 0.01 28.06 -12.34
N TYR A 471 -0.42 27.00 -11.66
CA TYR A 471 0.31 26.37 -10.58
C TYR A 471 1.67 25.84 -11.05
N ARG A 472 1.75 25.18 -12.20
CA ARG A 472 3.03 24.75 -12.79
C ARG A 472 3.98 25.94 -12.99
N ALA A 473 3.51 27.02 -13.60
CA ALA A 473 4.35 28.19 -13.85
C ALA A 473 4.83 28.85 -12.54
N LEU A 474 3.99 28.83 -11.50
CA LEU A 474 4.35 29.26 -10.15
C LEU A 474 5.37 28.33 -9.49
N SER A 475 5.22 27.01 -9.61
CA SER A 475 6.19 26.02 -9.10
C SER A 475 7.55 26.17 -9.78
N GLU A 476 7.60 26.40 -11.10
CA GLU A 476 8.85 26.67 -11.82
C GLU A 476 9.53 27.98 -11.36
N LEU A 477 8.74 29.01 -11.03
CA LEU A 477 9.27 30.24 -10.45
C LEU A 477 9.72 30.04 -9.00
N ASN A 478 9.03 29.21 -8.22
CA ASN A 478 9.41 28.86 -6.86
C ASN A 478 10.73 28.07 -6.86
N GLU A 479 10.93 27.21 -7.87
CA GLU A 479 12.21 26.55 -8.06
C GLU A 479 13.35 27.55 -8.21
N LYS A 480 13.16 28.59 -9.01
CA LYS A 480 14.15 29.66 -9.14
C LYS A 480 14.38 30.37 -7.80
N ARG A 481 13.31 30.68 -7.05
CA ARG A 481 13.40 31.31 -5.72
C ARG A 481 14.39 30.54 -4.83
N TYR A 482 14.17 29.26 -4.56
CA TYR A 482 15.02 28.57 -3.59
C TYR A 482 16.46 28.35 -4.06
N ARG A 483 16.72 28.26 -5.38
CA ARG A 483 18.09 28.19 -5.92
C ARG A 483 18.89 29.47 -5.65
N PHE A 484 18.23 30.61 -5.46
CA PHE A 484 18.88 31.88 -5.10
C PHE A 484 19.20 32.00 -3.61
N LYS A 485 18.57 31.20 -2.73
CA LYS A 485 18.71 31.29 -1.26
C LYS A 485 20.14 31.20 -0.72
N GLY A 486 21.05 30.57 -1.47
CA GLY A 486 22.48 30.50 -1.13
C GLY A 486 23.41 31.10 -2.19
N THR A 487 22.88 31.74 -3.23
CA THR A 487 23.68 32.27 -4.35
C THR A 487 23.44 33.75 -4.64
N ASN A 488 22.25 34.28 -4.33
CA ASN A 488 21.90 35.69 -4.48
C ASN A 488 20.73 36.07 -3.55
N ASP A 489 21.06 36.48 -2.33
CA ASP A 489 20.10 36.77 -1.26
C ASP A 489 19.10 37.87 -1.67
N VAL A 490 19.53 38.87 -2.44
CA VAL A 490 18.67 39.98 -2.88
C VAL A 490 17.55 39.49 -3.80
N VAL A 491 17.89 38.62 -4.76
CA VAL A 491 16.88 38.02 -5.67
C VAL A 491 15.96 37.08 -4.91
N TYR A 492 16.52 36.30 -3.98
CA TYR A 492 15.75 35.42 -3.12
C TYR A 492 14.73 36.20 -2.30
N GLU A 493 15.13 37.26 -1.59
CA GLU A 493 14.25 38.09 -0.76
C GLU A 493 13.09 38.70 -1.55
N GLU A 494 13.35 39.22 -2.75
CA GLU A 494 12.29 39.80 -3.59
C GLU A 494 11.32 38.75 -4.14
N LEU A 495 11.82 37.56 -4.51
CA LEU A 495 10.95 36.45 -4.90
C LEU A 495 10.19 35.89 -3.69
N ASP A 496 10.79 35.86 -2.51
CA ASP A 496 10.15 35.38 -1.28
C ASP A 496 8.99 36.28 -0.86
N LYS A 497 9.21 37.60 -0.94
CA LYS A 497 8.15 38.60 -0.78
C LYS A 497 7.03 38.42 -1.82
N PHE A 498 7.38 38.19 -3.08
CA PHE A 498 6.39 37.91 -4.13
C PHE A 498 5.52 36.69 -3.80
N PHE A 499 6.12 35.57 -3.39
CA PHE A 499 5.38 34.37 -3.03
C PHE A 499 4.55 34.54 -1.75
N THR A 500 5.05 35.31 -0.78
CA THR A 500 4.29 35.67 0.42
C THR A 500 3.04 36.49 0.07
N ASP A 501 3.20 37.52 -0.77
CA ASP A 501 2.08 38.32 -1.29
C ASP A 501 1.06 37.45 -2.03
N LEU A 502 1.53 36.53 -2.88
CA LEU A 502 0.67 35.60 -3.60
C LEU A 502 -0.12 34.69 -2.67
N GLN A 503 0.53 34.05 -1.70
CA GLN A 503 -0.13 33.15 -0.76
C GLN A 503 -1.24 33.87 0.03
N GLN A 504 -1.00 35.12 0.43
CA GLN A 504 -2.00 35.93 1.15
C GLN A 504 -3.19 36.36 0.29
N ASN A 505 -3.04 36.36 -1.04
CA ASN A 505 -4.02 36.90 -1.98
C ASN A 505 -4.52 35.89 -3.01
N ILE A 506 -4.19 34.60 -2.87
CA ILE A 506 -4.62 33.56 -3.82
C ILE A 506 -6.14 33.33 -3.76
N LEU A 507 -6.71 33.52 -2.58
CA LEU A 507 -8.16 33.50 -2.34
C LEU A 507 -8.69 34.91 -2.06
N THR A 508 -9.99 35.10 -2.24
CA THR A 508 -10.72 36.27 -1.74
C THR A 508 -10.74 36.30 -0.21
N ALA A 509 -11.05 37.46 0.38
CA ALA A 509 -11.04 37.63 1.85
C ALA A 509 -11.99 36.68 2.61
N ASP A 510 -13.11 36.30 1.98
CA ASP A 510 -14.07 35.30 2.49
C ASP A 510 -13.66 33.84 2.17
N LYS A 511 -12.52 33.65 1.50
CA LYS A 511 -11.92 32.37 1.12
C LYS A 511 -12.84 31.44 0.33
N ASN A 512 -13.82 31.98 -0.40
CA ASN A 512 -14.77 31.19 -1.19
C ASN A 512 -14.47 31.20 -2.70
N LYS A 513 -13.57 32.08 -3.16
CA LYS A 513 -13.23 32.24 -4.58
C LYS A 513 -11.73 32.43 -4.76
N ILE A 514 -11.23 32.04 -5.93
CA ILE A 514 -9.86 32.34 -6.36
C ILE A 514 -9.79 33.80 -6.79
N ASN A 515 -8.81 34.53 -6.29
CA ASN A 515 -8.63 35.95 -6.60
C ASN A 515 -7.66 36.15 -7.77
N PHE A 516 -8.04 35.69 -8.96
CA PHE A 516 -7.21 35.79 -10.16
C PHE A 516 -6.75 37.22 -10.49
N LYS A 517 -7.60 38.22 -10.21
CA LYS A 517 -7.26 39.63 -10.40
C LYS A 517 -6.17 40.08 -9.43
N GLY A 518 -6.28 39.73 -8.15
CA GLY A 518 -5.25 40.02 -7.16
C GLY A 518 -3.91 39.35 -7.50
N ILE A 519 -3.93 38.09 -7.94
CA ILE A 519 -2.73 37.39 -8.42
C ILE A 519 -2.11 38.16 -9.59
N GLN A 520 -2.92 38.57 -10.58
CA GLN A 520 -2.44 39.34 -11.73
C GLN A 520 -1.82 40.68 -11.34
N GLU A 521 -2.47 41.43 -10.44
CA GLU A 521 -1.97 42.71 -9.93
C GLU A 521 -0.63 42.56 -9.21
N ILE A 522 -0.49 41.52 -8.38
CA ILE A 522 0.77 41.19 -7.69
C ILE A 522 1.87 40.88 -8.71
N CYS A 523 1.59 40.03 -9.69
CA CYS A 523 2.56 39.70 -10.75
C CYS A 523 3.00 40.94 -11.55
N GLN A 524 2.06 41.82 -11.92
CA GLN A 524 2.37 43.05 -12.66
C GLN A 524 3.21 44.02 -11.83
N ARG A 525 2.80 44.28 -10.58
CA ARG A 525 3.50 45.16 -9.65
C ARG A 525 4.92 44.66 -9.40
N ASN A 526 5.06 43.40 -9.01
CA ASN A 526 6.37 42.81 -8.71
C ASN A 526 7.29 42.78 -9.94
N LYS A 527 6.75 42.50 -11.14
CA LYS A 527 7.52 42.60 -12.40
C LYS A 527 8.05 44.02 -12.64
N GLN A 528 7.23 45.05 -12.39
CA GLN A 528 7.59 46.45 -12.63
C GLN A 528 8.62 46.94 -11.61
N GLU A 529 8.37 46.71 -10.32
CA GLU A 529 9.24 47.13 -9.22
C GLU A 529 10.63 46.49 -9.31
N ASN A 530 10.69 45.21 -9.68
CA ASN A 530 11.93 44.42 -9.70
C ASN A 530 12.47 44.15 -11.10
N TYR A 531 12.03 44.88 -12.12
CA TYR A 531 12.39 44.60 -13.52
C TYR A 531 13.92 44.56 -13.75
N ALA A 532 14.64 45.57 -13.27
CA ALA A 532 16.09 45.68 -13.44
C ALA A 532 16.83 44.50 -12.79
N LEU A 533 16.38 44.07 -11.61
CA LEU A 533 16.92 42.94 -10.87
C LEU A 533 16.61 41.62 -11.58
N TYR A 534 15.36 41.39 -11.99
CA TYR A 534 14.98 40.13 -12.64
C TYR A 534 15.57 40.00 -14.06
N ALA A 535 15.85 41.11 -14.73
CA ALA A 535 16.49 41.11 -16.05
C ALA A 535 17.93 40.57 -16.02
N THR A 536 18.63 40.61 -14.88
CA THR A 536 19.98 40.05 -14.75
C THR A 536 19.99 38.53 -14.59
N HIS A 537 18.83 37.90 -14.41
CA HIS A 537 18.72 36.46 -14.13
C HIS A 537 17.82 35.75 -15.16
N ARG A 538 18.40 34.78 -15.87
CA ARG A 538 17.72 34.09 -16.97
C ARG A 538 16.45 33.37 -16.49
N GLY A 539 15.32 33.74 -17.10
CA GLY A 539 14.06 33.01 -16.98
C GLY A 539 13.14 33.42 -15.82
N ILE A 540 13.52 34.39 -14.96
CA ILE A 540 12.56 34.93 -13.96
C ILE A 540 11.45 35.70 -14.67
N LEU A 541 11.82 36.71 -15.47
CA LEU A 541 10.84 37.50 -16.24
C LEU A 541 10.00 36.63 -17.18
N GLY A 542 10.61 35.62 -17.81
CA GLY A 542 9.89 34.68 -18.68
C GLY A 542 8.83 33.84 -17.94
N ALA A 543 9.11 33.41 -16.70
CA ALA A 543 8.14 32.70 -15.88
C ALA A 543 6.98 33.63 -15.46
N ILE A 544 7.31 34.86 -15.03
CA ILE A 544 6.29 35.86 -14.68
C ILE A 544 5.43 36.21 -15.90
N ASP A 545 6.00 36.33 -17.09
CA ASP A 545 5.26 36.58 -18.33
C ASP A 545 4.35 35.42 -18.72
N THR A 546 4.79 34.19 -18.49
CA THR A 546 3.97 32.99 -18.68
C THR A 546 2.78 33.00 -17.71
N ILE A 547 3.02 33.32 -16.43
CA ILE A 547 1.97 33.46 -15.41
C ILE A 547 0.96 34.53 -15.84
N LEU A 548 1.42 35.72 -16.23
CA LEU A 548 0.56 36.81 -16.68
C LEU A 548 -0.27 36.44 -17.92
N THR A 549 0.32 35.68 -18.85
CA THR A 549 -0.38 35.18 -20.05
C THR A 549 -1.50 34.20 -19.68
N ILE A 550 -1.23 33.26 -18.76
CA ILE A 550 -2.24 32.33 -18.25
C ILE A 550 -3.36 33.10 -17.52
N LEU A 551 -3.00 34.07 -16.68
CA LEU A 551 -3.97 34.91 -15.97
C LEU A 551 -4.81 35.76 -16.92
N ALA A 552 -4.24 36.29 -18.01
CA ALA A 552 -5.01 36.99 -19.03
C ALA A 552 -6.06 36.06 -19.68
N SER A 553 -5.73 34.77 -19.89
CA SER A 553 -6.71 33.79 -20.38
C SER A 553 -7.85 33.54 -19.38
N LEU A 554 -7.55 33.49 -18.09
CA LEU A 554 -8.49 33.27 -16.99
C LEU A 554 -9.38 34.48 -16.70
N VAL A 555 -8.80 35.69 -16.73
CA VAL A 555 -9.46 36.95 -16.34
C VAL A 555 -10.19 37.61 -17.50
N VAL A 556 -9.63 37.57 -18.71
CA VAL A 556 -10.10 38.36 -19.87
C VAL A 556 -10.80 37.51 -20.91
N PHE A 557 -10.14 36.45 -21.39
CA PHE A 557 -10.66 35.68 -22.53
C PHE A 557 -11.76 34.69 -22.14
N TYR A 558 -11.71 34.10 -20.95
CA TYR A 558 -12.74 33.16 -20.49
C TYR A 558 -14.15 33.82 -20.38
N PRO A 559 -14.32 35.00 -19.75
CA PRO A 559 -15.61 35.69 -19.74
C PRO A 559 -16.12 36.10 -21.14
N ILE A 560 -15.24 36.56 -22.03
CA ILE A 560 -15.60 37.02 -23.39
C ILE A 560 -16.02 35.83 -24.27
N THR A 561 -15.30 34.71 -24.21
CA THR A 561 -15.61 33.52 -25.00
C THR A 561 -16.95 32.89 -24.57
N TYR A 562 -17.24 32.93 -23.26
CA TYR A 562 -18.54 32.56 -22.72
C TYR A 562 -19.68 33.46 -23.27
N LEU A 563 -19.47 34.79 -23.28
CA LEU A 563 -20.43 35.77 -23.81
C LEU A 563 -20.73 35.57 -25.31
N VAL A 564 -19.70 35.43 -26.15
CA VAL A 564 -19.83 35.29 -27.61
C VAL A 564 -20.54 33.99 -27.98
N ARG A 565 -20.30 32.89 -27.27
CA ARG A 565 -20.97 31.62 -27.57
C ARG A 565 -22.41 31.56 -27.05
N LYS A 566 -22.70 32.21 -25.90
CA LYS A 566 -24.08 32.40 -25.40
C LYS A 566 -24.93 33.18 -26.42
N SER A 567 -24.38 34.22 -27.05
CA SER A 567 -25.10 34.99 -28.07
C SER A 567 -25.30 34.24 -29.40
N MET A 568 -24.51 33.19 -29.67
CA MET A 568 -24.64 32.36 -30.87
C MET A 568 -25.62 31.18 -30.73
N GLY A 569 -26.30 31.02 -29.58
CA GLY A 569 -27.33 29.99 -29.41
C GLY A 569 -26.84 28.55 -29.48
N ALA A 570 -25.53 28.32 -29.43
CA ALA A 570 -24.95 26.98 -29.46
C ALA A 570 -25.23 26.27 -28.12
N THR A 571 -26.12 25.28 -28.13
CA THR A 571 -26.37 24.41 -26.98
C THR A 571 -25.29 23.32 -26.92
N HIS A 572 -24.42 23.36 -25.90
CA HIS A 572 -24.07 22.13 -25.18
C HIS A 572 -23.51 22.36 -23.77
N THR A 573 -23.75 21.35 -22.96
CA THR A 573 -23.26 20.99 -21.62
C THR A 573 -21.77 21.23 -21.40
N PHE A 574 -21.38 22.46 -21.04
CA PHE A 574 -20.18 22.73 -20.24
C PHE A 574 -20.55 23.83 -19.22
N PHE A 575 -20.65 23.38 -17.96
CA PHE A 575 -20.62 24.07 -16.66
C PHE A 575 -21.47 25.35 -16.44
N ALA A 576 -22.56 25.13 -15.70
CA ALA A 576 -23.33 26.13 -14.95
C ALA A 576 -22.67 26.28 -13.53
N THR A 577 -22.71 27.36 -12.74
CA THR A 577 -23.71 28.42 -12.49
C THR A 577 -23.11 29.60 -11.67
N ASP A 578 -22.26 30.47 -12.25
CA ASP A 578 -22.02 31.81 -11.64
C ASP A 578 -21.58 32.88 -12.66
N THR A 579 -21.11 32.46 -13.83
CA THR A 579 -20.88 33.34 -14.99
C THR A 579 -22.17 34.02 -15.45
N GLU A 580 -23.32 33.39 -15.25
CA GLU A 580 -24.62 33.92 -15.68
C GLU A 580 -25.01 35.21 -14.93
N LYS A 581 -24.76 35.29 -13.61
CA LYS A 581 -25.01 36.52 -12.83
C LYS A 581 -24.03 37.64 -13.16
N ARG A 582 -22.74 37.33 -13.33
CA ARG A 582 -21.72 38.32 -13.74
C ARG A 582 -21.98 38.83 -15.16
N VAL A 583 -22.39 37.95 -16.06
CA VAL A 583 -22.76 38.31 -17.43
C VAL A 583 -24.01 39.16 -17.48
N ASN A 584 -25.04 38.85 -16.69
CA ASN A 584 -26.24 39.68 -16.63
C ASN A 584 -25.92 41.08 -16.07
N ASN A 585 -25.04 41.20 -15.07
CA ASN A 585 -24.61 42.52 -14.57
C ASN A 585 -23.76 43.29 -15.60
N THR A 586 -22.88 42.62 -16.33
CA THR A 586 -22.10 43.27 -17.40
C THR A 586 -22.98 43.68 -18.59
N LEU A 587 -24.03 42.91 -18.90
CA LEU A 587 -25.01 43.26 -19.94
C LEU A 587 -25.82 44.49 -19.54
N VAL A 588 -26.23 44.62 -18.28
CA VAL A 588 -26.91 45.83 -17.77
C VAL A 588 -26.00 47.06 -17.91
N VAL A 589 -24.72 46.93 -17.55
CA VAL A 589 -23.74 48.04 -17.68
C VAL A 589 -23.44 48.37 -19.15
N MET A 590 -23.38 47.38 -20.04
CA MET A 590 -23.18 47.63 -21.47
C MET A 590 -24.41 48.27 -22.13
N ASP A 591 -25.64 47.87 -21.74
CA ASP A 591 -26.87 48.53 -22.20
C ASP A 591 -26.97 49.98 -21.70
N GLU A 592 -26.50 50.26 -20.48
CA GLU A 592 -26.38 51.63 -19.97
C GLU A 592 -25.40 52.46 -20.82
N VAL A 593 -24.21 51.93 -21.13
CA VAL A 593 -23.21 52.62 -21.96
C VAL A 593 -23.70 52.82 -23.40
N MET A 594 -24.35 51.82 -23.99
CA MET A 594 -24.91 51.91 -25.34
C MET A 594 -26.06 52.92 -25.40
N ASN A 595 -26.91 52.99 -24.38
CA ASN A 595 -27.96 54.00 -24.28
C ASN A 595 -27.37 55.41 -24.10
N GLU A 596 -26.31 55.57 -23.31
CA GLU A 596 -25.61 56.86 -23.19
C GLU A 596 -24.97 57.32 -24.50
N MET A 597 -24.36 56.40 -25.27
CA MET A 597 -23.82 56.70 -26.59
C MET A 597 -24.91 57.07 -27.60
N THR A 598 -26.05 56.37 -27.59
CA THR A 598 -27.18 56.66 -28.48
C THR A 598 -27.83 58.01 -28.14
N ILE A 599 -27.90 58.36 -26.85
CA ILE A 599 -28.36 59.69 -26.40
C ILE A 599 -27.36 60.78 -26.82
N ALA A 600 -26.06 60.51 -26.74
CA ALA A 600 -25.02 61.45 -27.18
C ALA A 600 -25.07 61.70 -28.69
N GLU A 601 -25.33 60.68 -29.51
CA GLU A 601 -25.49 60.82 -30.96
C GLU A 601 -26.78 61.59 -31.33
N SER A 602 -27.89 61.35 -30.63
CA SER A 602 -29.15 62.09 -30.85
C SER A 602 -29.10 63.57 -30.47
N ARG A 603 -28.08 63.99 -29.70
CA ARG A 603 -27.83 65.40 -29.34
C ARG A 603 -26.90 66.12 -30.33
N LEU A 604 -26.26 65.37 -31.24
CA LEU A 604 -25.34 65.87 -32.26
C LEU A 604 -25.96 65.91 -33.67
N SER A 605 -27.13 65.28 -33.86
CA SER A 605 -28.03 65.42 -35.02
C SER A 605 -29.10 66.47 -34.78
#